data_AF-A0A397IM18-F1
#
_entry.id   AF-A0A397IM18-F1
#
_cell.length_a   1.000
_cell.length_b   1.000
_cell.length_c   1.000
_cell.angle_alpha   90.00
_cell.angle_beta   90.00
_cell.angle_gamma   90.00
#
_symmetry.space_group_name_H-M   'P 1'
#
loop_
_entity.id
_entity.type
_entity.pdbx_description
1 polymer ?
#
loop_
_entity_poly.entity_id
_entity_poly.type
_entity_poly.pdbx_seq_one_letter_code
_entity_poly.pdbx_strand_id
1 'polypeptide(L)'
;MIVANELEFEELSEKLGSYFIESRVSWLKTHFSHIYHSIFNSNLTNSTESAQKEIAENSNKRQLDLDEPSTDYLHEFKDFTLLQEAALISVLENNNLQLEEIKIWDYVVKWGIAQNPNLPKDFEEWSKENFKALKTTLQQCLPLIRYFHISEKDIWEN
;
A
#
# COMPACT_ATOMS: atom_id res chain seq x y z
N MET A 1 -8.88 -11.71 15.55
CA MET A 1 -8.67 -12.08 14.14
C MET A 1 -7.41 -12.94 14.00
N ILE A 2 -6.19 -12.40 14.10
CA ILE A 2 -4.93 -13.15 13.90
C ILE A 2 -4.85 -14.47 14.70
N VAL A 3 -5.05 -14.42 16.03
CA VAL A 3 -5.04 -15.63 16.88
C VAL A 3 -6.19 -16.61 16.55
N ALA A 4 -7.37 -16.11 16.19
CA ALA A 4 -8.48 -16.97 15.78
C ALA A 4 -8.17 -17.69 14.45
N ASN A 5 -7.39 -17.02 13.60
CA ASN A 5 -6.93 -17.55 12.34
C ASN A 5 -5.83 -18.60 12.48
N GLU A 6 -4.86 -18.34 13.36
CA GLU A 6 -3.79 -19.31 13.70
C GLU A 6 -4.35 -20.58 14.35
N LEU A 7 -5.51 -20.47 15.01
CA LEU A 7 -6.22 -21.59 15.63
C LEU A 7 -7.28 -22.23 14.73
N GLU A 8 -7.32 -21.88 13.43
CA GLU A 8 -8.25 -22.42 12.42
C GLU A 8 -9.74 -22.22 12.75
N PHE A 9 -10.08 -21.19 13.54
CA PHE A 9 -11.47 -20.80 13.80
C PHE A 9 -12.00 -19.85 12.72
N GLU A 10 -12.23 -20.39 11.51
CA GLU A 10 -12.62 -19.62 10.33
C GLU A 10 -13.86 -18.74 10.54
N GLU A 11 -14.98 -19.29 11.04
CA GLU A 11 -16.23 -18.54 11.24
C GLU A 11 -16.05 -17.39 12.25
N LEU A 12 -15.23 -17.60 13.28
CA LEU A 12 -14.92 -16.56 14.26
C LEU A 12 -13.99 -15.50 13.68
N SER A 13 -13.02 -15.91 12.87
CA SER A 13 -12.10 -15.01 12.16
C SER A 13 -12.89 -14.08 11.22
N GLU A 14 -13.82 -14.64 10.46
CA GLU A 14 -14.72 -13.92 9.54
C GLU A 14 -15.61 -12.93 10.30
N LYS A 15 -16.31 -13.38 11.35
CA LYS A 15 -17.16 -12.49 12.19
C LYS A 15 -16.38 -11.33 12.81
N LEU A 16 -15.16 -11.61 13.29
CA LEU A 16 -14.29 -10.59 13.84
C LEU A 16 -13.78 -9.64 12.76
N GLY A 17 -13.50 -10.14 11.56
CA GLY A 17 -13.14 -9.35 10.38
C GLY A 17 -14.25 -8.38 10.00
N SER A 18 -15.47 -8.88 9.76
CA SER A 18 -16.64 -8.04 9.43
C SER A 18 -16.95 -7.02 10.52
N TYR A 19 -16.94 -7.43 11.80
CA TYR A 19 -17.15 -6.50 12.91
C TYR A 19 -16.07 -5.43 12.97
N PHE A 20 -14.80 -5.78 12.74
CA PHE A 20 -13.70 -4.82 12.75
C PHE A 20 -13.81 -3.82 11.60
N ILE A 21 -14.16 -4.30 10.40
CA ILE A 21 -14.45 -3.45 9.24
C ILE A 21 -15.57 -2.47 9.59
N GLU A 22 -16.71 -2.95 10.06
CA GLU A 22 -17.88 -2.11 10.35
C GLU A 22 -17.64 -1.10 11.48
N SER A 23 -16.94 -1.52 12.54
CA SER A 23 -16.77 -0.70 13.75
C SER A 23 -15.59 0.27 13.71
N ARG A 24 -14.60 0.05 12.83
CA ARG A 24 -13.32 0.78 12.82
C ARG A 24 -12.91 1.32 11.45
N VAL A 25 -13.84 1.55 10.52
CA VAL A 25 -13.55 2.07 9.16
C VAL A 25 -12.59 3.27 9.14
N SER A 26 -12.80 4.29 9.99
CA SER A 26 -11.94 5.48 10.02
C SER A 26 -10.52 5.19 10.50
N TRP A 27 -10.36 4.24 11.42
CA TRP A 27 -9.06 3.81 11.92
C TRP A 27 -8.35 2.91 10.89
N LEU A 28 -9.09 2.03 10.20
CA LEU A 28 -8.58 1.20 9.11
C LEU A 28 -7.97 2.06 7.99
N LYS A 29 -8.63 3.17 7.64
CA LYS A 29 -8.14 4.11 6.62
C LYS A 29 -6.79 4.73 6.99
N THR A 30 -6.63 5.18 8.23
CA THR A 30 -5.43 5.88 8.69
C THR A 30 -4.25 4.94 8.98
N HIS A 31 -4.50 3.64 9.05
CA HIS A 31 -3.49 2.62 9.41
C HIS A 31 -3.36 1.53 8.35
N PHE A 32 -3.82 1.79 7.12
CA PHE A 32 -3.94 0.81 6.04
C PHE A 32 -2.63 0.05 5.79
N SER A 33 -1.52 0.76 5.68
CA SER A 33 -0.19 0.21 5.43
C SER A 33 0.29 -0.68 6.58
N HIS A 34 0.06 -0.31 7.85
CA HIS A 34 0.38 -1.14 9.00
C HIS A 34 -0.49 -2.41 9.08
N ILE A 35 -1.77 -2.32 8.70
CA ILE A 35 -2.69 -3.46 8.65
C ILE A 35 -2.29 -4.41 7.53
N TYR A 36 -2.03 -3.90 6.33
CA TYR A 36 -1.56 -4.68 5.20
C TYR A 36 -0.24 -5.38 5.53
N HIS A 37 0.72 -4.65 6.10
CA HIS A 37 1.97 -5.22 6.59
C HIS A 37 1.72 -6.32 7.62
N SER A 38 0.84 -6.11 8.59
CA SER A 38 0.53 -7.13 9.62
C SER A 38 -0.10 -8.37 9.01
N ILE A 39 -1.04 -8.21 8.07
CA ILE A 39 -1.74 -9.32 7.40
C ILE A 39 -0.78 -10.12 6.50
N PHE A 40 0.08 -9.45 5.74
CA PHE A 40 1.00 -10.10 4.80
C PHE A 40 2.29 -10.61 5.46
N ASN A 41 2.74 -10.03 6.57
CA ASN A 41 3.92 -10.51 7.31
C ASN A 41 3.59 -11.61 8.32
N SER A 42 2.40 -11.59 8.93
CA SER A 42 1.91 -12.81 9.56
C SER A 42 1.71 -13.80 8.42
N ASN A 43 2.30 -14.99 8.47
CA ASN A 43 2.11 -16.03 7.45
C ASN A 43 0.65 -16.52 7.47
N LEU A 44 -0.29 -15.65 7.12
CA LEU A 44 -1.71 -15.92 6.91
C LEU A 44 -1.91 -16.63 5.56
N THR A 45 -0.94 -17.47 5.18
CA THR A 45 -0.85 -18.13 3.89
C THR A 45 -1.88 -19.24 3.73
N ASN A 46 -2.64 -19.55 4.77
CA ASN A 46 -3.52 -20.72 4.83
C ASN A 46 -4.99 -20.37 5.12
N SER A 47 -5.33 -19.10 5.39
CA SER A 47 -6.70 -18.73 5.71
C SER A 47 -7.21 -17.59 4.84
N THR A 48 -8.20 -18.01 4.04
CA THR A 48 -9.15 -17.32 3.18
C THR A 48 -8.70 -15.97 2.62
N GLU A 49 -8.24 -16.01 1.36
CA GLU A 49 -8.11 -14.85 0.48
C GLU A 49 -9.33 -13.92 0.54
N SER A 50 -10.54 -14.44 0.82
CA SER A 50 -11.78 -13.65 0.90
C SER A 50 -11.79 -12.63 2.04
N ALA A 51 -11.36 -12.96 3.26
CA ALA A 51 -11.34 -12.01 4.38
C ALA A 51 -10.25 -10.95 4.18
N GLN A 52 -9.10 -11.35 3.63
CA GLN A 52 -8.01 -10.43 3.28
C GLN A 52 -8.45 -9.46 2.18
N LYS A 53 -9.09 -10.00 1.14
CA LYS A 53 -9.66 -9.24 0.03
C LYS A 53 -10.81 -8.34 0.48
N GLU A 54 -11.64 -8.77 1.42
CA GLU A 54 -12.74 -7.96 1.95
C GLU A 54 -12.26 -6.82 2.84
N ILE A 55 -11.25 -7.05 3.70
CA ILE A 55 -10.61 -5.98 4.49
C ILE A 55 -9.88 -5.00 3.56
N ALA A 56 -9.15 -5.52 2.57
CA ALA A 56 -8.50 -4.75 1.51
C ALA A 56 -9.51 -3.89 0.73
N GLU A 57 -10.55 -4.50 0.18
CA GLU A 57 -11.57 -3.82 -0.62
C GLU A 57 -12.36 -2.79 0.19
N ASN A 58 -12.72 -3.08 1.45
CA ASN A 58 -13.51 -2.18 2.27
C ASN A 58 -12.70 -1.02 2.88
N SER A 59 -11.42 -1.22 3.18
CA SER A 59 -10.55 -0.11 3.59
C SER A 59 -10.44 0.94 2.49
N ASN A 60 -10.53 0.51 1.22
CA ASN A 60 -10.41 1.36 0.03
C ASN A 60 -11.74 1.97 -0.46
N LYS A 61 -12.90 1.41 -0.07
CA LYS A 61 -14.22 1.75 -0.64
C LYS A 61 -14.81 3.10 -0.21
N ARG A 62 -14.14 3.87 0.66
CA ARG A 62 -14.63 5.17 1.13
C ARG A 62 -13.53 6.22 1.27
N GLN A 63 -12.66 6.39 0.28
CA GLN A 63 -11.78 7.55 0.20
C GLN A 63 -12.48 8.70 -0.56
N LEU A 64 -13.62 9.16 -0.04
CA LEU A 64 -14.14 10.49 -0.36
C LEU A 64 -14.46 11.18 0.95
N ASP A 65 -14.13 12.48 1.01
CA ASP A 65 -14.40 13.45 2.08
C ASP A 65 -13.25 13.67 3.10
N LEU A 66 -12.01 13.83 2.62
CA LEU A 66 -10.97 14.55 3.39
C LEU A 66 -10.54 15.80 2.61
N ASP A 67 -11.30 16.88 2.81
CA ASP A 67 -10.95 18.25 2.43
C ASP A 67 -9.93 18.91 3.40
N GLU A 68 -9.20 18.12 4.20
CA GLU A 68 -8.21 18.65 5.13
C GLU A 68 -6.82 18.02 4.88
N PRO A 69 -5.76 18.82 4.69
CA PRO A 69 -4.40 18.31 4.59
C PRO A 69 -3.94 17.90 5.99
N SER A 70 -4.42 16.75 6.45
CA SER A 70 -4.04 16.23 7.76
C SER A 70 -2.59 15.73 7.69
N THR A 71 -1.85 16.00 8.75
CA THR A 71 -0.49 15.50 9.04
C THR A 71 -0.35 13.96 9.02
N ASP A 72 -1.42 13.23 8.72
CA ASP A 72 -1.51 11.77 8.63
C ASP A 72 -0.85 11.20 7.38
N TYR A 73 -0.77 11.97 6.28
CA TYR A 73 -0.12 11.51 5.05
C TYR A 73 1.29 10.99 5.31
N LEU A 74 2.11 11.74 6.05
CA LEU A 74 3.50 11.38 6.36
C LEU A 74 3.62 10.09 7.20
N HIS A 75 2.61 9.76 8.01
CA HIS A 75 2.59 8.52 8.78
C HIS A 75 2.24 7.32 7.88
N GLU A 76 1.23 7.49 7.02
CA GLU A 76 0.82 6.50 6.03
C GLU A 76 1.98 6.14 5.07
N PHE A 77 2.76 7.16 4.65
CA PHE A 77 3.97 7.02 3.84
C PHE A 77 5.04 6.14 4.52
N LYS A 78 5.27 6.31 5.82
CA LYS A 78 6.34 5.61 6.54
C LYS A 78 6.07 4.12 6.62
N ASP A 79 4.82 3.76 6.89
CA ASP A 79 4.37 2.38 6.96
C ASP A 79 4.30 1.74 5.56
N PHE A 80 4.06 2.51 4.50
CA PHE A 80 4.06 2.02 3.12
C PHE A 80 5.44 1.52 2.67
N THR A 81 6.51 2.19 3.10
CA THR A 81 7.90 1.74 2.80
C THR A 81 8.27 0.40 3.42
N LEU A 82 7.49 -0.08 4.41
CA LEU A 82 7.71 -1.37 5.07
C LEU A 82 7.04 -2.54 4.34
N LEU A 83 6.18 -2.28 3.35
CA LEU A 83 5.46 -3.33 2.64
C LEU A 83 6.42 -4.27 1.90
N GLN A 84 6.12 -5.57 1.93
CA GLN A 84 6.76 -6.54 1.04
C GLN A 84 6.32 -6.27 -0.40
N GLU A 85 7.17 -6.60 -1.38
CA GLU A 85 6.89 -6.38 -2.81
C GLU A 85 5.58 -7.05 -3.26
N ALA A 86 5.30 -8.27 -2.79
CA ALA A 86 4.05 -8.97 -3.12
C ALA A 86 2.80 -8.21 -2.62
N ALA A 87 2.87 -7.64 -1.41
CA ALA A 87 1.77 -6.84 -0.86
C ALA A 87 1.58 -5.54 -1.66
N LEU A 88 2.69 -4.89 -2.04
CA LEU A 88 2.66 -3.71 -2.91
C LEU A 88 2.03 -4.04 -4.26
N ILE A 89 2.42 -5.14 -4.90
CA ILE A 89 1.83 -5.60 -6.17
C ILE A 89 0.32 -5.82 -6.02
N SER A 90 -0.13 -6.51 -4.98
CA SER A 90 -1.57 -6.71 -4.74
C SER A 90 -2.34 -5.40 -4.55
N VAL A 91 -1.72 -4.37 -3.97
CA VAL A 91 -2.32 -3.02 -3.86
C VAL A 91 -2.40 -2.37 -5.24
N LEU A 92 -1.35 -2.46 -6.06
CA LEU A 92 -1.30 -1.86 -7.40
C LEU A 92 -2.23 -2.54 -8.41
N GLU A 93 -2.43 -3.85 -8.31
CA GLU A 93 -3.38 -4.61 -9.14
C GLU A 93 -4.85 -4.31 -8.79
N ASN A 94 -5.11 -3.70 -7.62
CA ASN A 94 -6.46 -3.43 -7.16
C ASN A 94 -7.05 -2.20 -7.88
N ASN A 95 -7.89 -2.45 -8.88
CA ASN A 95 -8.59 -1.39 -9.62
C ASN A 95 -9.62 -0.59 -8.79
N ASN A 96 -9.94 -1.03 -7.57
CA ASN A 96 -10.88 -0.35 -6.68
C ASN A 96 -10.21 0.69 -5.76
N LEU A 97 -8.87 0.85 -5.83
CA LEU A 97 -8.17 1.89 -5.10
C LEU A 97 -8.62 3.27 -5.61
N GLN A 98 -9.30 4.05 -4.77
CA GLN A 98 -9.66 5.44 -5.08
C GLN A 98 -8.51 6.41 -4.74
N LEU A 99 -7.33 6.14 -5.29
CA LEU A 99 -6.17 7.03 -5.19
C LEU A 99 -5.80 7.56 -6.58
N GLU A 100 -5.42 8.84 -6.64
CA GLU A 100 -4.89 9.44 -7.87
C GLU A 100 -3.61 8.72 -8.28
N GLU A 101 -3.48 8.42 -9.57
CA GLU A 101 -2.35 7.65 -10.10
C GLU A 101 -0.99 8.33 -9.83
N ILE A 102 -0.95 9.67 -9.77
CA ILE A 102 0.27 10.40 -9.40
C ILE A 102 0.71 10.12 -7.96
N LYS A 103 -0.22 9.94 -7.03
CA LYS A 103 0.08 9.58 -5.64
C LYS A 103 0.60 8.15 -5.57
N ILE A 104 -0.01 7.23 -6.33
CA ILE A 104 0.45 5.85 -6.47
C ILE A 104 1.90 5.82 -7.01
N TRP A 105 2.19 6.60 -8.04
CA TRP A 105 3.54 6.75 -8.58
C TRP A 105 4.55 7.20 -7.50
N ASP A 106 4.24 8.26 -6.77
CA ASP A 106 5.10 8.79 -5.69
C ASP A 106 5.35 7.73 -4.60
N TYR A 107 4.30 7.01 -4.17
CA TYR A 107 4.43 5.91 -3.21
C TYR A 107 5.36 4.80 -3.71
N VAL A 108 5.23 4.37 -4.97
CA VAL A 108 6.06 3.31 -5.55
C VAL A 108 7.52 3.75 -5.65
N VAL A 109 7.78 4.98 -6.08
CA VAL A 109 9.16 5.50 -6.13
C VAL A 109 9.78 5.59 -4.74
N LYS A 110 9.05 6.13 -3.75
CA LYS A 110 9.49 6.21 -2.35
C LYS A 110 9.76 4.83 -1.74
N TRP A 111 8.87 3.86 -2.00
CA TRP A 111 9.08 2.47 -1.59
C TRP A 111 10.37 1.91 -2.20
N GLY A 112 10.58 2.09 -3.50
CA GLY A 112 11.80 1.65 -4.18
C GLY A 112 13.08 2.27 -3.61
N ILE A 113 13.06 3.56 -3.28
CA ILE A 113 14.18 4.25 -2.62
C ILE A 113 14.45 3.63 -1.24
N ALA A 114 13.42 3.38 -0.44
CA ALA A 114 13.56 2.80 0.89
C ALA A 114 14.14 1.37 0.85
N GLN A 115 13.83 0.58 -0.19
CA GLN A 115 14.43 -0.75 -0.39
C GLN A 115 15.89 -0.70 -0.85
N ASN A 116 16.42 0.46 -1.22
CA ASN A 116 17.79 0.65 -1.69
C ASN A 116 18.56 1.62 -0.75
N PRO A 117 18.97 1.18 0.45
CA PRO A 117 19.56 2.05 1.47
C PRO A 117 20.92 2.66 1.09
N ASN A 118 21.56 2.14 0.04
CA ASN A 118 22.84 2.64 -0.47
C ASN A 118 22.67 3.81 -1.45
N LEU A 119 21.44 4.17 -1.83
CA LEU A 119 21.21 5.31 -2.70
C LEU A 119 21.55 6.63 -1.99
N PRO A 120 22.16 7.59 -2.70
CA PRO A 120 22.33 8.94 -2.17
C PRO A 120 20.99 9.57 -1.82
N LYS A 121 20.98 10.38 -0.75
CA LYS A 121 19.78 11.12 -0.35
C LYS A 121 19.46 12.27 -1.29
N ASP A 122 20.49 12.89 -1.85
CA ASP A 122 20.35 13.96 -2.82
C ASP A 122 20.27 13.37 -4.24
N PHE A 123 19.23 13.73 -4.99
CA PHE A 123 19.04 13.28 -6.36
C PHE A 123 20.10 13.82 -7.32
N GLU A 124 20.73 14.95 -7.02
CA GLU A 124 21.83 15.49 -7.84
C GLU A 124 23.07 14.58 -7.82
N GLU A 125 23.22 13.75 -6.79
CA GLU A 125 24.31 12.79 -6.64
C GLU A 125 24.05 11.44 -7.34
N TRP A 126 22.89 11.28 -7.99
CA TRP A 126 22.52 9.99 -8.58
C TRP A 126 23.27 9.69 -9.87
N SER A 127 24.01 8.57 -9.86
CA SER A 127 24.60 8.02 -11.08
C SER A 127 23.60 7.18 -11.88
N LYS A 128 23.97 6.82 -13.11
CA LYS A 128 23.16 5.90 -13.94
C LYS A 128 22.95 4.53 -13.27
N GLU A 129 23.93 4.08 -12.50
CA GLU A 129 23.88 2.83 -11.74
C GLU A 129 22.86 2.93 -10.60
N ASN A 130 22.75 4.08 -9.95
CA ASN A 130 21.73 4.34 -8.91
C ASN A 130 20.31 4.24 -9.50
N PHE A 131 20.08 4.90 -10.65
CA PHE A 131 18.80 4.78 -11.37
C PHE A 131 18.53 3.34 -11.83
N LYS A 132 19.56 2.61 -12.26
CA LYS A 132 19.42 1.21 -12.66
C LYS A 132 19.04 0.32 -11.47
N ALA A 133 19.65 0.54 -10.30
CA ALA A 133 19.32 -0.20 -9.08
C ALA A 133 17.85 0.04 -8.70
N LEU A 134 17.40 1.29 -8.65
CA LEU A 134 15.99 1.63 -8.39
C LEU A 134 15.06 0.97 -9.42
N LYS A 135 15.38 1.07 -10.71
CA LYS A 135 14.60 0.44 -11.80
C LYS A 135 14.48 -1.07 -11.61
N THR A 136 15.56 -1.74 -11.20
CA THR A 136 15.55 -3.18 -10.94
C THR A 136 14.63 -3.52 -9.78
N THR A 137 14.67 -2.77 -8.68
CA THR A 137 13.75 -2.96 -7.55
C THR A 137 12.30 -2.73 -7.92
N LEU A 138 12.02 -1.75 -8.78
CA LEU A 138 10.65 -1.42 -9.19
C LEU A 138 10.15 -2.22 -10.39
N GLN A 139 10.94 -3.17 -10.91
CA GLN A 139 10.67 -3.79 -12.20
C GLN A 139 9.29 -4.46 -12.30
N GLN A 140 8.79 -5.04 -11.21
CA GLN A 140 7.45 -5.66 -11.19
C GLN A 140 6.32 -4.66 -10.93
N CYS A 141 6.62 -3.53 -10.28
CA CYS A 141 5.63 -2.50 -9.95
C CYS A 141 5.40 -1.51 -11.10
N LEU A 142 6.45 -1.15 -11.85
CA LEU A 142 6.38 -0.16 -12.94
C LEU A 142 5.33 -0.47 -14.02
N PRO A 143 5.11 -1.73 -14.44
CA PRO A 143 4.08 -2.07 -15.43
C PRO A 143 2.65 -1.93 -14.90
N LEU A 144 2.46 -1.89 -13.58
CA LEU A 144 1.15 -1.79 -12.93
C LEU A 144 0.67 -0.33 -12.81
N ILE A 145 1.59 0.64 -12.96
CA ILE A 145 1.25 2.06 -12.97
C ILE A 145 0.55 2.43 -14.28
N ARG A 146 -0.61 3.08 -14.17
CA ARG A 146 -1.42 3.51 -15.30
C ARG A 146 -1.03 4.90 -15.76
N TYR A 147 0.17 5.06 -16.32
CA TYR A 147 0.74 6.37 -16.69
C TYR A 147 -0.21 7.34 -17.43
N PHE A 148 -1.13 6.84 -18.26
CA PHE A 148 -2.12 7.67 -18.97
C PHE A 148 -3.21 8.30 -18.08
N HIS A 149 -3.32 7.88 -16.81
CA HIS A 149 -4.21 8.47 -15.81
C HIS A 149 -3.50 9.54 -14.96
N ILE A 150 -2.19 9.74 -15.15
CA ILE A 150 -1.45 10.85 -14.56
C ILE A 150 -1.70 12.08 -15.45
N SER A 151 -2.16 13.18 -14.87
CA SER A 151 -2.44 14.37 -15.67
C SER A 151 -1.14 15.04 -16.13
N GLU A 152 -1.17 15.69 -17.29
CA GLU A 152 -0.01 16.44 -17.79
C GLU A 152 0.45 17.51 -16.80
N LYS A 153 -0.52 18.17 -16.12
CA LYS A 153 -0.24 19.14 -15.06
C LYS A 153 0.63 18.54 -13.95
N ASP A 154 0.29 17.34 -13.50
CA ASP A 154 1.01 16.65 -12.42
C ASP A 154 2.42 16.19 -12.83
N ILE A 155 2.67 16.04 -14.14
CA ILE A 155 3.99 15.70 -14.68
C ILE A 155 4.90 16.94 -14.68
N TRP A 156 4.36 18.13 -14.96
CA TRP A 156 5.13 19.37 -15.06
C TRP A 156 5.27 20.14 -13.74
N GLU A 157 4.39 19.89 -12.77
CA GLU A 157 4.37 20.60 -11.46
C GLU A 157 5.06 19.83 -10.31
N ASN A 158 5.55 18.61 -10.54
CA ASN A 158 6.36 17.80 -9.60
C ASN A 158 7.85 17.87 -9.93
#